data_AF-A0A7V9FA56-F1
#
_entry.id   AF-A0A7V9FA56-F1
#
_cell.length_a   1.000
_cell.length_b   1.000
_cell.length_c   1.000
_cell.angle_alpha   90.00
_cell.angle_beta   90.00
_cell.angle_gamma   90.00
#
_symmetry.space_group_name_H-M   'P 1'
#
loop_
_entity.id
_entity.type
_entity.pdbx_description
1 polymer ?
#
loop_
_entity_poly.entity_id
_entity_poly.type
_entity_poly.pdbx_seq_one_letter_code
_entity_poly.pdbx_strand_id
1 'polypeptide(L)'
;MRSDRAELRRLKWIAVFVPLMFLFAIELIRARTLPGLFDAWPGNLLIAGVILLGVLCFAETLFGVVGSIQQRTTRQNLELLALHEAGIAITGELELDRVLQQVVDQARELDVARYGALSLLSDDGGIQSFLTSGIAKEERETLGPIPVGHGLLRAVIDEGKVLRIPDLTQDPRSYGFPKNHPPMHSLLAVPILSQDRILGSLYLTEKEHGRVFDNDDQLRLERFATHAAIAIENARLY
;
A
#
# COMPACT_ATOMS: atom_id res chain seq x y z
N MET A 1 -8.08 26.09 -3.83
CA MET A 1 -7.15 27.14 -3.35
C MET A 1 -7.59 28.59 -3.62
N ARG A 2 -7.93 29.04 -4.85
CA ARG A 2 -8.42 30.42 -5.07
C ARG A 2 -9.88 30.64 -4.58
N SER A 3 -10.71 29.60 -4.62
CA SER A 3 -12.10 29.62 -4.13
C SER A 3 -12.19 29.68 -2.61
N ASP A 4 -11.38 28.89 -1.90
CA ASP A 4 -11.43 28.78 -0.43
C ASP A 4 -11.05 30.08 0.29
N ARG A 5 -10.11 30.87 -0.27
CA ARG A 5 -9.77 32.19 0.28
C ARG A 5 -10.92 33.19 0.15
N ALA A 6 -11.72 33.09 -0.91
CA ALA A 6 -12.86 33.97 -1.12
C ALA A 6 -14.01 33.63 -0.17
N GLU A 7 -14.26 32.34 0.08
CA GLU A 7 -15.26 31.87 1.04
C GLU A 7 -14.88 32.21 2.48
N LEU A 8 -13.62 31.97 2.89
CA LEU A 8 -13.13 32.36 4.22
C LEU A 8 -13.21 33.87 4.44
N ARG A 9 -12.95 34.67 3.40
CA ARG A 9 -13.05 36.14 3.49
C ARG A 9 -14.51 36.59 3.59
N ARG A 10 -15.45 35.94 2.87
CA ARG A 10 -16.89 36.21 3.00
C ARG A 10 -17.39 35.83 4.40
N LEU A 11 -16.97 34.69 4.94
CA LEU A 11 -17.35 34.25 6.27
C LEU A 11 -16.88 35.21 7.37
N LYS A 12 -15.64 35.72 7.27
CA LYS A 12 -15.12 36.75 8.19
C LYS A 12 -15.96 38.03 8.18
N TRP A 13 -16.32 38.51 6.99
CA TRP A 13 -17.15 39.72 6.88
C TRP A 13 -18.59 39.50 7.38
N ILE A 14 -19.17 38.32 7.15
CA ILE A 14 -20.49 37.95 7.70
C ILE A 14 -20.44 37.91 9.23
N ALA A 15 -19.41 37.28 9.81
CA ALA A 15 -19.24 37.20 11.26
C ALA A 15 -19.08 38.57 11.94
N VAL A 16 -18.58 39.58 11.23
CA VAL A 16 -18.41 40.93 11.78
C VAL A 16 -19.63 41.83 11.51
N PHE A 17 -20.15 41.83 10.28
CA PHE A 17 -21.21 42.76 9.89
C PHE A 17 -22.61 42.33 10.36
N VAL A 18 -22.89 41.03 10.49
CA VAL A 18 -24.22 40.57 10.92
C VAL A 18 -24.56 41.04 12.35
N PRO A 19 -23.66 40.89 13.35
CA PRO A 19 -23.92 41.43 14.70
C PRO A 19 -24.02 42.96 14.73
N LEU A 20 -23.16 43.66 13.98
CA LEU A 20 -23.17 45.13 13.90
C LEU A 20 -24.48 45.67 13.30
N MET A 21 -24.95 45.06 12.21
CA MET A 21 -26.22 45.41 11.57
C MET A 21 -27.42 45.11 12.47
N PHE A 22 -27.37 44.02 13.23
CA PHE A 22 -28.39 43.66 14.21
C PHE A 22 -28.48 44.70 15.33
N LEU A 23 -27.35 45.11 15.91
CA LEU A 23 -27.29 46.17 16.94
C LEU A 23 -27.77 47.52 16.39
N PHE A 24 -27.35 47.88 15.17
CA PHE A 24 -27.80 49.12 14.52
C PHE A 24 -29.31 49.13 14.25
N ALA A 25 -29.89 48.00 13.83
CA ALA A 25 -31.33 47.86 13.64
C ALA A 25 -32.11 48.03 14.95
N ILE A 26 -31.62 47.43 16.06
CA ILE A 26 -32.21 47.62 17.40
C ILE A 26 -32.18 49.11 17.79
N GLU A 27 -31.05 49.78 17.59
CA GLU A 27 -30.88 51.20 17.93
C GLU A 27 -31.80 52.10 17.09
N LEU A 28 -31.95 51.80 15.80
CA LEU A 28 -32.84 52.51 14.88
C LEU A 28 -34.32 52.33 15.26
N ILE A 29 -34.70 51.12 15.68
CA ILE A 29 -36.05 50.83 16.20
C ILE A 29 -36.27 51.63 17.49
N ARG A 30 -35.35 51.58 18.45
CA ARG A 30 -35.41 52.37 19.69
C ARG A 30 -35.61 53.86 19.41
N ALA A 31 -34.91 54.41 18.41
CA ALA A 31 -35.00 55.81 18.04
C ALA A 31 -36.31 56.21 17.32
N ARG A 32 -37.01 55.25 16.68
CA ARG A 32 -38.21 55.51 15.85
C ARG A 32 -39.53 55.16 16.53
N THR A 33 -39.58 54.10 17.34
CA THR A 33 -40.81 53.67 18.03
C THR A 33 -40.88 54.24 19.44
N LEU A 34 -41.48 55.43 19.56
CA LEU A 34 -41.99 56.09 20.79
C LEU A 34 -41.02 56.14 22.01
N PRO A 35 -40.42 57.32 22.33
CA PRO A 35 -39.43 57.45 23.42
C PRO A 35 -39.94 56.95 24.79
N GLY A 36 -41.23 57.15 25.10
CA GLY A 36 -41.79 56.80 26.42
C GLY A 36 -41.95 55.30 26.74
N LEU A 37 -41.85 54.39 25.76
CA LEU A 37 -41.99 52.94 26.01
C LEU A 37 -40.67 52.29 26.46
N PHE A 38 -39.54 52.86 26.03
CA PHE A 38 -38.19 52.34 26.29
C PHE A 38 -37.45 53.08 27.40
N ASP A 39 -37.92 54.26 27.82
CA ASP A 39 -37.39 55.00 28.98
C ASP A 39 -37.74 54.34 30.33
N ALA A 40 -38.68 53.38 30.33
CA ALA A 40 -39.05 52.59 31.50
C ALA A 40 -38.20 51.32 31.63
N TRP A 41 -37.92 50.90 32.88
CA TRP A 41 -37.15 49.68 33.18
C TRP A 41 -37.58 48.39 32.44
N PRO A 42 -38.86 48.16 32.05
CA PRO A 42 -39.25 46.96 31.30
C PRO A 42 -38.79 46.97 29.83
N GLY A 43 -38.69 48.13 29.19
CA GLY A 43 -38.26 48.24 27.80
C GLY A 43 -36.79 47.86 27.61
N ASN A 44 -35.94 48.27 28.55
CA ASN A 44 -34.52 47.90 28.58
C ASN A 44 -34.32 46.39 28.79
N LEU A 45 -35.16 45.74 29.59
CA LEU A 45 -35.13 44.28 29.78
C LEU A 45 -35.49 43.52 28.50
N LEU A 46 -36.48 44.01 27.74
CA LEU A 46 -36.88 43.39 26.48
C LEU A 46 -35.75 43.49 25.44
N ILE A 47 -35.11 44.66 25.33
CA ILE A 47 -33.95 44.86 24.44
C ILE A 47 -32.78 43.96 24.86
N ALA A 48 -32.46 43.91 26.16
CA ALA A 48 -31.40 43.04 26.68
C ALA A 48 -31.66 41.56 26.35
N GLY A 49 -32.91 41.10 26.45
CA GLY A 49 -33.30 39.74 26.07
C GLY A 49 -33.13 39.45 24.58
N VAL A 50 -33.51 40.39 23.71
CA VAL A 50 -33.34 40.27 22.24
C VAL A 50 -31.86 40.26 21.87
N ILE A 51 -31.05 41.10 22.49
CA ILE A 51 -29.59 41.11 22.29
C ILE A 51 -28.98 39.77 22.72
N LEU A 52 -29.36 39.27 23.90
CA LEU A 52 -28.87 38.00 24.42
C LEU A 52 -29.21 36.83 23.48
N LEU A 53 -30.45 36.74 23.00
CA LEU A 53 -30.88 35.74 22.01
C LEU A 53 -30.10 35.85 20.70
N GLY A 54 -29.89 37.07 20.21
CA GLY A 54 -29.08 37.33 19.02
C GLY A 54 -27.64 36.86 19.17
N VAL A 55 -27.01 37.16 20.32
CA VAL A 55 -25.64 36.73 20.65
C VAL A 55 -25.55 35.20 20.75
N LEU A 56 -26.52 34.54 21.40
CA LEU A 56 -26.55 33.08 21.54
C LEU A 56 -26.69 32.38 20.17
N CYS A 57 -27.64 32.82 19.33
CA CYS A 57 -27.84 32.29 17.98
C CYS A 57 -26.60 32.49 17.10
N PHE A 58 -25.99 33.68 17.20
CA PHE A 58 -24.74 33.98 16.49
C PHE A 58 -23.59 33.07 16.95
N ALA A 59 -23.43 32.89 18.27
CA ALA A 59 -22.40 32.02 18.84
C ALA A 59 -22.54 30.57 18.37
N GLU A 60 -23.76 29.99 18.45
CA GLU A 60 -23.99 28.62 17.96
C GLU A 60 -23.64 28.44 16.49
N THR A 61 -24.06 29.39 15.64
CA THR A 61 -23.74 29.35 14.21
C THR A 61 -22.24 29.40 13.97
N LEU A 62 -21.53 30.29 14.66
CA LEU A 62 -20.09 30.46 14.50
C LEU A 62 -19.31 29.23 14.97
N PHE A 63 -19.68 28.65 16.12
CA PHE A 63 -19.09 27.40 16.60
C PHE A 63 -19.39 26.21 15.68
N GLY A 64 -20.59 26.13 15.10
CA GLY A 64 -20.94 25.11 14.12
C GLY A 64 -20.09 25.20 12.84
N VAL A 65 -19.87 26.41 12.32
CA VAL A 65 -19.01 26.61 11.15
C VAL A 65 -17.56 26.25 11.47
N VAL A 66 -17.01 26.70 12.60
CA VAL A 66 -15.64 26.34 13.02
C VAL A 66 -15.50 24.83 13.19
N GLY A 67 -16.46 24.17 13.83
CA GLY A 67 -16.50 22.71 13.96
C GLY A 67 -16.50 21.99 12.61
N SER A 68 -17.29 22.49 11.64
CA SER A 68 -17.34 21.92 10.29
C SER A 68 -16.02 22.10 9.51
N ILE A 69 -15.34 23.24 9.68
CA ILE A 69 -14.03 23.50 9.07
C ILE A 69 -12.99 22.54 9.66
N GLN A 70 -12.96 22.38 10.98
CA GLN A 70 -12.03 21.45 11.63
C GLN A 70 -12.29 20.01 11.20
N GLN A 71 -13.55 19.57 11.13
CA GLN A 71 -13.88 18.23 10.62
C GLN A 71 -13.41 18.01 9.18
N ARG A 72 -13.57 19.00 8.28
CA ARG A 72 -13.04 18.91 6.92
C ARG A 72 -11.53 18.78 6.90
N THR A 73 -10.81 19.59 7.67
CA THR A 73 -9.35 19.53 7.74
C THR A 73 -8.86 18.19 8.30
N THR A 74 -9.47 17.68 9.37
CA THR A 74 -9.11 16.37 9.93
C THR A 74 -9.37 15.25 8.92
N ARG A 75 -10.52 15.28 8.24
CA ARG A 75 -10.84 14.28 7.21
C ARG A 75 -9.85 14.33 6.04
N GLN A 76 -9.52 15.51 5.55
CA GLN A 76 -8.52 15.70 4.49
C GLN A 76 -7.14 15.21 4.91
N ASN A 77 -6.72 15.47 6.15
CA ASN A 77 -5.45 14.96 6.66
C ASN A 77 -5.44 13.43 6.78
N LEU A 78 -6.52 12.82 7.28
CA LEU A 78 -6.63 11.35 7.33
C LEU A 78 -6.57 10.73 5.94
N GLU A 79 -7.25 11.34 4.97
CA GLU A 79 -7.22 10.89 3.58
C GLU A 79 -5.82 11.01 2.96
N LEU A 80 -5.12 12.13 3.18
CA LEU A 80 -3.74 12.31 2.73
C LEU A 80 -2.78 11.30 3.38
N LEU A 81 -2.93 11.01 4.67
CA LEU A 81 -2.13 10.01 5.36
C LEU A 81 -2.36 8.61 4.77
N ALA A 82 -3.61 8.22 4.55
CA ALA A 82 -3.94 6.93 3.94
C ALA A 82 -3.40 6.80 2.51
N LEU A 83 -3.49 7.87 1.70
CA LEU A 83 -2.92 7.90 0.34
C LEU A 83 -1.39 7.83 0.36
N HIS A 84 -0.75 8.50 1.32
CA HIS A 84 0.70 8.46 1.47
C HIS A 84 1.18 7.07 1.88
N GLU A 85 0.50 6.45 2.86
CA GLU A 85 0.79 5.10 3.34
C GLU A 85 0.59 4.04 2.24
N ALA A 86 -0.52 4.12 1.51
CA ALA A 86 -0.75 3.27 0.34
C ALA A 86 0.33 3.47 -0.75
N GLY A 87 0.76 4.71 -0.96
CA GLY A 87 1.84 5.04 -1.89
C GLY A 87 3.17 4.40 -1.50
N ILE A 88 3.57 4.50 -0.23
CA ILE A 88 4.80 3.90 0.30
C ILE A 88 4.76 2.37 0.13
N ALA A 89 3.68 1.73 0.57
CA ALA A 89 3.54 0.28 0.49
C ALA A 89 3.67 -0.24 -0.95
N ILE A 90 2.99 0.40 -1.91
CA ILE A 90 3.07 0.03 -3.32
C ILE A 90 4.49 0.24 -3.87
N THR A 91 5.14 1.35 -3.53
CA THR A 91 6.51 1.59 -4.00
C THR A 91 7.51 0.58 -3.42
N GLY A 92 7.37 0.22 -2.15
CA GLY A 92 8.22 -0.79 -1.50
C GLY A 92 8.05 -2.18 -2.12
N GLU A 93 6.81 -2.60 -2.38
CA GLU A 93 6.52 -3.87 -3.07
C GLU A 93 7.15 -3.91 -4.48
N LEU A 94 6.98 -2.83 -5.27
CA LEU A 94 7.54 -2.73 -6.61
C LEU A 94 9.08 -2.70 -6.60
N GLU A 95 9.70 -2.11 -5.58
CA GLU A 95 11.15 -2.13 -5.42
C GLU A 95 11.67 -3.51 -5.06
N LEU A 96 11.00 -4.22 -4.15
CA LEU A 96 11.36 -5.60 -3.79
C LEU A 96 11.29 -6.53 -5.00
N ASP A 97 10.18 -6.51 -5.74
CA ASP A 97 10.01 -7.35 -6.94
C ASP A 97 11.11 -7.09 -7.97
N ARG A 98 11.54 -5.82 -8.15
CA ARG A 98 12.67 -5.49 -9.06
C ARG A 98 13.99 -6.07 -8.58
N VAL A 99 14.29 -5.97 -7.28
CA VAL A 99 15.52 -6.53 -6.71
C VAL A 99 15.52 -8.05 -6.84
N LEU A 100 14.42 -8.70 -6.50
CA LEU A 100 14.30 -10.16 -6.61
C LEU A 100 14.32 -10.64 -8.07
N GLN A 101 13.76 -9.87 -9.00
CA GLN A 101 13.86 -10.15 -10.44
C GLN A 101 15.32 -10.12 -10.89
N GLN A 102 16.09 -9.12 -10.45
CA GLN A 102 17.52 -9.05 -10.74
C GLN A 102 18.30 -10.24 -10.17
N VAL A 103 17.94 -10.72 -8.96
CA VAL A 103 18.55 -11.91 -8.37
C VAL A 103 18.33 -13.15 -9.24
N VAL A 104 17.09 -13.41 -9.67
CA VAL A 104 16.80 -14.59 -10.51
C VAL A 104 17.44 -14.48 -11.89
N ASP A 105 17.48 -13.28 -12.48
CA ASP A 105 18.13 -13.04 -13.77
C ASP A 105 19.64 -13.32 -13.70
N GLN A 106 20.32 -12.76 -12.68
CA GLN A 106 21.76 -12.96 -12.50
C GLN A 106 22.11 -14.40 -12.14
N ALA A 107 21.30 -15.07 -11.32
CA ALA A 107 21.49 -16.48 -10.99
C ALA A 107 21.39 -17.36 -12.25
N ARG A 108 20.35 -17.14 -13.06
CA ARG A 108 20.15 -17.86 -14.33
C ARG A 108 21.34 -17.67 -15.27
N GLU A 109 21.81 -16.44 -15.43
CA GLU A 109 22.94 -16.12 -16.30
C GLU A 109 24.26 -16.72 -15.81
N LEU A 110 24.56 -16.60 -14.52
CA LEU A 110 25.81 -17.06 -13.94
C LEU A 110 25.92 -18.59 -13.96
N ASP A 111 24.83 -19.29 -13.67
CA ASP A 111 24.76 -20.74 -13.69
C ASP A 111 24.38 -21.29 -15.07
N VAL A 112 24.32 -20.45 -16.10
CA VAL A 112 24.09 -20.88 -17.50
C VAL A 112 22.87 -21.81 -17.60
N ALA A 113 21.78 -21.40 -16.96
CA ALA A 113 20.50 -22.08 -17.00
C ALA A 113 19.59 -21.40 -18.04
N ARG A 114 18.76 -22.19 -18.72
CA ARG A 114 17.82 -21.62 -19.69
C ARG A 114 16.67 -20.88 -18.99
N TYR A 115 16.22 -21.39 -17.86
CA TYR A 115 15.14 -20.78 -17.09
C TYR A 115 15.49 -20.66 -15.61
N GLY A 116 14.92 -19.65 -14.97
CA GLY A 116 14.97 -19.48 -13.52
C GLY A 116 13.63 -18.99 -13.00
N ALA A 117 13.34 -19.26 -11.73
CA ALA A 117 12.23 -18.62 -11.06
C ALA A 117 12.48 -18.48 -9.56
N LEU A 118 11.81 -17.48 -8.98
CA LEU A 118 11.85 -17.17 -7.57
C LEU A 118 10.41 -17.07 -7.07
N SER A 119 10.10 -17.80 -5.99
CA SER A 119 8.83 -17.69 -5.29
C SER A 119 9.02 -17.02 -3.94
N LEU A 120 8.15 -16.08 -3.62
CA LEU A 120 8.05 -15.44 -2.31
C LEU A 120 6.81 -15.98 -1.59
N LEU A 121 6.97 -16.39 -0.33
CA LEU A 121 5.87 -16.89 0.49
C LEU A 121 5.18 -15.75 1.24
N SER A 122 3.84 -15.80 1.23
CA SER A 122 3.01 -15.03 2.16
C SER A 122 3.02 -15.67 3.55
N ASP A 123 2.59 -14.90 4.55
CA ASP A 123 2.55 -15.36 5.95
C ASP A 123 1.57 -16.52 6.19
N ASP A 124 0.60 -16.73 5.30
CA ASP A 124 -0.33 -17.87 5.30
C ASP A 124 0.26 -19.14 4.66
N GLY A 125 1.50 -19.07 4.17
CA GLY A 125 2.20 -20.18 3.50
C GLY A 125 1.84 -20.36 2.03
N GLY A 126 1.05 -19.46 1.45
CA GLY A 126 0.82 -19.36 0.01
C GLY A 126 2.00 -18.72 -0.74
N ILE A 127 1.93 -18.72 -2.07
CA ILE A 127 2.89 -18.00 -2.91
C ILE A 127 2.34 -16.59 -3.17
N GLN A 128 3.01 -15.58 -2.61
CA GLN A 128 2.67 -14.16 -2.75
C GLN A 128 3.13 -13.61 -4.11
N SER A 129 4.38 -13.87 -4.48
CA SER A 129 5.00 -13.40 -5.72
C SER A 129 5.76 -14.54 -6.39
N PHE A 130 5.78 -14.53 -7.73
CA PHE A 130 6.45 -15.54 -8.52
C PHE A 130 7.08 -14.92 -9.76
N LEU A 131 8.39 -14.76 -9.68
CA LEU A 131 9.22 -14.09 -10.68
C LEU A 131 9.88 -15.15 -11.55
N THR A 132 9.94 -14.91 -12.86
CA THR A 132 10.50 -15.85 -13.85
C THR A 132 11.58 -15.17 -14.68
N SER A 133 12.59 -15.93 -15.07
CA SER A 133 13.67 -15.52 -15.96
C SER A 133 13.87 -16.53 -17.08
N GLY A 134 14.20 -16.06 -18.28
CA GLY A 134 14.37 -16.90 -19.48
C GLY A 134 13.07 -17.28 -20.21
N ILE A 135 11.92 -16.76 -19.76
CA ILE A 135 10.62 -16.86 -20.44
C ILE A 135 10.21 -15.45 -20.86
N ALA A 136 9.80 -15.27 -22.12
CA ALA A 136 9.32 -13.98 -22.59
C ALA A 136 8.05 -13.56 -21.85
N LYS A 137 7.82 -12.26 -21.67
CA LYS A 137 6.66 -11.77 -20.90
C LYS A 137 5.34 -12.23 -21.53
N GLU A 138 5.25 -12.18 -22.85
CA GLU A 138 4.09 -12.61 -23.63
C GLU A 138 3.83 -14.10 -23.45
N GLU A 139 4.89 -14.91 -23.39
CA GLU A 139 4.79 -16.35 -23.14
C GLU A 139 4.32 -16.60 -21.70
N ARG A 140 4.86 -15.89 -20.70
CA ARG A 140 4.46 -16.01 -19.30
C ARG A 140 2.97 -15.73 -19.07
N GLU A 141 2.41 -14.76 -19.79
CA GLU A 141 0.98 -14.41 -19.73
C GLU A 141 0.09 -15.55 -20.25
N THR A 142 0.59 -16.39 -21.17
CA THR A 142 -0.16 -17.55 -21.70
C THR A 142 -0.10 -18.81 -20.82
N LEU A 143 0.79 -18.83 -19.82
CA LEU A 143 0.96 -19.96 -18.89
C LEU A 143 -0.14 -20.02 -17.82
N GLY A 144 -0.94 -18.96 -17.70
CA GLY A 144 -2.03 -18.88 -16.72
C GLY A 144 -1.55 -18.44 -15.33
N PRO A 145 -2.36 -18.73 -14.28
CA PRO A 145 -2.12 -18.22 -12.94
C PRO A 145 -0.78 -18.66 -12.35
N ILE A 146 -0.32 -17.94 -11.33
CA ILE A 146 0.84 -18.33 -10.52
C ILE A 146 0.62 -19.76 -10.00
N PRO A 147 1.63 -20.64 -10.04
CA PRO A 147 1.50 -21.98 -9.49
C PRO A 147 1.12 -21.92 -8.01
N VAL A 148 0.26 -22.82 -7.58
CA VAL A 148 -0.22 -22.91 -6.18
C VAL A 148 0.85 -23.46 -5.22
N GLY A 149 2.06 -23.75 -5.74
CA GLY A 149 3.14 -24.38 -4.98
C GLY A 149 2.81 -25.84 -4.67
N HIS A 150 2.67 -26.67 -5.70
CA HIS A 150 2.56 -28.13 -5.56
C HIS A 150 3.82 -28.81 -6.12
N GLY A 151 4.01 -30.07 -5.75
CA GLY A 151 5.11 -30.91 -6.23
C GLY A 151 6.48 -30.38 -5.82
N LEU A 152 7.43 -30.35 -6.76
CA LEU A 152 8.82 -29.95 -6.51
C LEU A 152 8.97 -28.51 -5.99
N LEU A 153 8.10 -27.58 -6.40
CA LEU A 153 8.11 -26.21 -5.88
C LEU A 153 7.80 -26.18 -4.37
N ARG A 154 6.89 -27.06 -3.93
CA ARG A 154 6.54 -27.19 -2.52
C ARG A 154 7.58 -27.96 -1.73
N ALA A 155 8.17 -29.01 -2.32
CA ALA A 155 9.13 -29.87 -1.65
C ALA A 155 10.32 -29.09 -1.07
N VAL A 156 10.85 -28.11 -1.81
CA VAL A 156 11.94 -27.23 -1.31
C VAL A 156 11.51 -26.45 -0.07
N ILE A 157 10.26 -25.98 -0.05
CA ILE A 157 9.69 -25.15 1.00
C ILE A 157 9.33 -26.01 2.23
N ASP A 158 8.75 -27.18 2.04
CA ASP A 158 8.37 -28.05 3.15
C ASP A 158 9.58 -28.77 3.77
N GLU A 159 10.55 -29.18 2.96
CA GLU A 159 11.74 -29.89 3.42
C GLU A 159 12.83 -28.94 3.93
N GLY A 160 12.82 -27.67 3.49
CA GLY A 160 13.84 -26.68 3.81
C GLY A 160 15.23 -27.06 3.29
N LYS A 161 15.30 -27.85 2.21
CA LYS A 161 16.53 -28.44 1.69
C LYS A 161 16.70 -28.15 0.22
N VAL A 162 17.96 -28.13 -0.19
CA VAL A 162 18.34 -28.02 -1.60
C VAL A 162 17.94 -29.28 -2.35
N LEU A 163 17.32 -29.10 -3.51
CA LEU A 163 17.02 -30.16 -4.46
C LEU A 163 17.88 -29.98 -5.70
N ARG A 164 18.72 -30.96 -6.00
CA ARG A 164 19.52 -31.03 -7.23
C ARG A 164 19.16 -32.29 -7.98
N ILE A 165 18.31 -32.15 -8.99
CA ILE A 165 17.66 -33.26 -9.69
C ILE A 165 18.12 -33.24 -11.16
N PRO A 166 18.77 -34.33 -11.64
CA PRO A 166 19.20 -34.45 -13.03
C PRO A 166 18.05 -34.42 -14.03
N ASP A 167 16.93 -35.07 -13.69
CA ASP A 167 15.73 -35.15 -14.52
C ASP A 167 14.48 -35.20 -13.62
N LEU A 168 13.76 -34.09 -13.59
CA LEU A 168 12.54 -33.91 -12.80
C LEU A 168 11.37 -34.74 -13.30
N THR A 169 11.42 -35.27 -14.53
CA THR A 169 10.35 -36.14 -15.05
C THR A 169 10.35 -37.51 -14.38
N GLN A 170 11.47 -37.87 -13.75
CA GLN A 170 11.65 -39.12 -13.00
C GLN A 170 11.41 -38.94 -11.49
N ASP A 171 11.25 -37.71 -10.99
CA ASP A 171 11.02 -37.47 -9.56
C ASP A 171 9.53 -37.71 -9.21
N PRO A 172 9.22 -38.57 -8.22
CA PRO A 172 7.84 -38.88 -7.85
C PRO A 172 7.05 -37.69 -7.30
N ARG A 173 7.74 -36.61 -6.87
CA ARG A 173 7.11 -35.35 -6.44
C ARG A 173 6.73 -34.46 -7.62
N SER A 174 7.11 -34.80 -8.84
CA SER A 174 6.76 -34.03 -10.03
C SER A 174 5.26 -34.10 -10.30
N TYR A 175 4.63 -32.94 -10.45
CA TYR A 175 3.18 -32.82 -10.70
C TYR A 175 2.86 -32.55 -12.19
N GLY A 176 3.89 -32.57 -13.04
CA GLY A 176 3.79 -32.21 -14.46
C GLY A 176 3.66 -30.71 -14.70
N PHE A 177 3.43 -30.34 -15.96
CA PHE A 177 3.39 -28.96 -16.42
C PHE A 177 2.06 -28.61 -17.11
N PRO A 178 1.60 -27.35 -17.02
CA PRO A 178 0.46 -26.87 -17.81
C PRO A 178 0.68 -27.02 -19.32
N LYS A 179 -0.42 -27.04 -20.09
CA LYS A 179 -0.41 -27.31 -21.55
C LYS A 179 0.55 -26.45 -22.39
N ASN A 180 0.84 -25.21 -21.96
CA ASN A 180 1.68 -24.26 -22.69
C ASN A 180 3.08 -24.10 -22.08
N HIS A 181 3.39 -24.84 -21.01
CA HIS A 181 4.63 -24.65 -20.29
C HIS A 181 5.79 -25.37 -20.99
N PRO A 182 6.96 -24.75 -21.13
CA PRO A 182 8.11 -25.38 -21.76
C PRO A 182 8.51 -26.66 -21.02
N PRO A 183 8.91 -27.73 -21.72
CA PRO A 183 9.44 -28.92 -21.07
C PRO A 183 10.72 -28.57 -20.31
N MET A 184 10.88 -29.15 -19.12
CA MET A 184 12.05 -28.97 -18.26
C MET A 184 12.47 -30.31 -17.66
N HIS A 185 13.78 -30.51 -17.48
CA HIS A 185 14.38 -31.76 -17.02
C HIS A 185 15.30 -31.51 -15.82
N SER A 186 16.47 -30.90 -16.02
CA SER A 186 17.36 -30.61 -14.90
C SER A 186 16.80 -29.50 -14.01
N LEU A 187 16.90 -29.68 -12.70
CA LEU A 187 16.43 -28.74 -11.68
C LEU A 187 17.47 -28.59 -10.58
N LEU A 188 17.78 -27.34 -10.24
CA LEU A 188 18.48 -26.98 -9.02
C LEU A 188 17.60 -25.96 -8.28
N ALA A 189 17.18 -26.29 -7.06
CA ALA A 189 16.30 -25.46 -6.27
C ALA A 189 16.82 -25.34 -4.85
N VAL A 190 16.90 -24.12 -4.35
CA VAL A 190 17.39 -23.79 -3.00
C VAL A 190 16.30 -23.01 -2.24
N PRO A 191 16.15 -23.23 -0.93
CA PRO A 191 15.27 -22.42 -0.11
C PRO A 191 15.87 -21.03 0.10
N ILE A 192 15.02 -20.00 0.13
CA ILE A 192 15.40 -18.66 0.59
C ILE A 192 15.15 -18.62 2.09
N LEU A 193 16.23 -18.64 2.86
CA LEU A 193 16.19 -18.77 4.32
C LEU A 193 16.61 -17.45 4.98
N SER A 194 15.88 -17.06 6.01
CA SER A 194 16.28 -16.02 6.95
C SER A 194 16.10 -16.53 8.37
N GLN A 195 17.20 -16.57 9.12
CA GLN A 195 17.25 -17.22 10.43
C GLN A 195 16.68 -18.64 10.34
N ASP A 196 15.58 -18.94 11.05
CA ASP A 196 14.93 -20.25 11.07
C ASP A 196 13.64 -20.30 10.21
N ARG A 197 13.44 -19.32 9.32
CA ARG A 197 12.23 -19.18 8.51
C ARG A 197 12.52 -19.26 7.02
N ILE A 198 11.70 -20.05 6.31
CA ILE A 198 11.69 -20.09 4.85
C ILE A 198 10.83 -18.94 4.33
N LEU A 199 11.45 -18.06 3.55
CA LEU A 199 10.81 -16.92 2.92
C LEU A 199 10.30 -17.24 1.52
N GLY A 200 10.83 -18.31 0.90
CA GLY A 200 10.58 -18.60 -0.49
C GLY A 200 11.52 -19.67 -1.04
N SER A 201 11.58 -19.77 -2.35
CA SER A 201 12.54 -20.62 -3.05
C SER A 201 13.07 -19.96 -4.31
N LEU A 202 14.33 -20.25 -4.64
CA LEU A 202 14.98 -19.86 -5.88
C LEU A 202 15.36 -21.14 -6.62
N TYR A 203 15.03 -21.23 -7.90
CA TYR A 203 15.35 -22.41 -8.68
C TYR A 203 15.72 -22.09 -10.11
N LEU A 204 16.53 -22.97 -10.68
CA LEU A 204 17.01 -22.94 -12.05
C LEU A 204 16.67 -24.26 -12.72
N THR A 205 16.31 -24.21 -14.01
CA THR A 205 16.05 -25.40 -14.81
C THR A 205 16.74 -25.33 -16.16
N GLU A 206 16.89 -26.50 -16.79
CA GLU A 206 17.47 -26.63 -18.12
C GLU A 206 18.88 -26.03 -18.18
N LYS A 207 19.79 -26.59 -17.39
CA LYS A 207 21.22 -26.29 -17.49
C LYS A 207 21.67 -26.48 -18.93
N GLU A 208 22.33 -25.48 -19.50
CA GLU A 208 22.67 -25.52 -20.92
C GLU A 208 23.61 -26.68 -21.29
N HIS A 209 23.60 -27.02 -22.58
CA HIS A 209 24.41 -28.09 -23.17
C HIS A 209 24.08 -29.50 -22.65
N GLY A 210 22.85 -29.70 -22.16
CA GLY A 210 22.40 -31.01 -21.66
C GLY A 210 23.14 -31.47 -20.41
N ARG A 211 23.73 -30.53 -19.65
CA ARG A 211 24.46 -30.83 -18.43
C ARG A 211 23.50 -30.94 -17.24
N VAL A 212 23.99 -31.54 -16.16
CA VAL A 212 23.33 -31.51 -14.85
C VAL A 212 23.99 -30.44 -13.99
N PHE A 213 23.25 -29.86 -13.06
CA PHE A 213 23.81 -28.93 -12.09
C PHE A 213 24.82 -29.65 -11.19
N ASP A 214 25.93 -29.00 -10.87
CA ASP A 214 26.97 -29.52 -9.98
C ASP A 214 26.96 -28.84 -8.59
N ASN A 215 27.98 -29.12 -7.77
CA ASN A 215 28.09 -28.54 -6.43
C ASN A 215 28.46 -27.04 -6.48
N ASP A 216 29.21 -26.60 -7.49
CA ASP A 216 29.60 -25.21 -7.60
C ASP A 216 28.42 -24.36 -8.06
N ASP A 217 27.57 -24.89 -8.95
CA ASP A 217 26.27 -24.32 -9.31
C ASP A 217 25.39 -24.14 -8.06
N GLN A 218 25.26 -25.20 -7.25
CA GLN A 218 24.51 -25.14 -5.99
C GLN A 218 25.03 -24.04 -5.06
N LEU A 219 26.35 -24.00 -4.83
CA LEU A 219 26.95 -23.02 -3.93
C LEU A 219 26.74 -21.58 -4.42
N ARG A 220 26.74 -21.35 -5.74
CA ARG A 220 26.43 -20.02 -6.30
C ARG A 220 24.95 -19.68 -6.11
N LEU A 221 24.05 -20.62 -6.37
CA LEU A 221 22.61 -20.38 -6.19
C LEU A 221 22.24 -20.11 -4.72
N GLU A 222 22.84 -20.82 -3.77
CA GLU A 222 22.67 -20.58 -2.33
C GLU A 222 23.10 -19.15 -1.91
N ARG A 223 24.15 -18.60 -2.53
CA ARG A 223 24.58 -17.21 -2.29
C ARG A 223 23.56 -16.21 -2.80
N PHE A 224 22.99 -16.44 -3.99
CA PHE A 224 21.90 -15.63 -4.50
C PHE A 224 20.65 -15.72 -3.61
N ALA A 225 20.32 -16.91 -3.11
CA ALA A 225 19.22 -17.08 -2.16
C ALA A 225 19.47 -16.32 -0.84
N THR A 226 20.72 -16.26 -0.37
CA THR A 226 21.11 -15.45 0.79
C THR A 226 20.89 -13.95 0.51
N HIS A 227 21.28 -13.46 -0.67
CA HIS A 227 21.03 -12.07 -1.05
C HIS A 227 19.54 -11.74 -1.19
N ALA A 228 18.75 -12.67 -1.76
CA ALA A 228 17.30 -12.53 -1.80
C ALA A 228 16.69 -12.44 -0.40
N ALA A 229 17.14 -13.29 0.54
CA ALA A 229 16.66 -13.25 1.92
C ALA A 229 16.91 -11.88 2.57
N ILE A 230 18.11 -11.31 2.39
CA ILE A 230 18.44 -9.97 2.89
C ILE A 230 17.53 -8.90 2.29
N ALA A 231 17.26 -8.96 0.98
CA ALA A 231 16.38 -8.01 0.31
C ALA A 231 14.94 -8.10 0.84
N ILE A 232 14.42 -9.32 1.04
CA ILE A 232 13.06 -9.55 1.57
C ILE A 232 12.95 -9.04 3.01
N GLU A 233 13.93 -9.33 3.86
CA GLU A 233 13.92 -8.85 5.25
C GLU A 233 13.99 -7.33 5.31
N ASN A 234 14.84 -6.71 4.49
CA ASN A 234 14.91 -5.24 4.41
C ASN A 234 13.57 -4.64 3.98
N ALA A 235 12.91 -5.21 2.97
CA ALA A 235 11.61 -4.73 2.51
C ALA A 235 10.45 -4.97 3.50
N ARG A 236 10.61 -5.84 4.49
CA ARG A 236 9.63 -6.02 5.58
C ARG A 236 9.82 -5.05 6.74
N LEU A 237 11.01 -4.48 6.87
CA LEU A 237 11.36 -3.56 7.95
C LEU A 237 10.98 -2.10 7.64
N TYR A 238 10.73 -1.77 6.37
CA TYR A 238 10.42 -0.42 5.87
C TYR A 238 9.13 -0.41 5.07
#